data_AF-A0A6V8LV17-F1
#
_entry.id   AF-A0A6V8LV17-F1
#
_cell.length_a   1.000
_cell.length_b   1.000
_cell.length_c   1.000
_cell.angle_alpha   90.00
_cell.angle_beta   90.00
_cell.angle_gamma   90.00
#
_symmetry.space_group_name_H-M   'P 1'
#
loop_
_entity.id
_entity.type
_entity.pdbx_description
1 polymer ?
#
loop_
_entity_poly.entity_id
_entity_poly.type
_entity_poly.pdbx_seq_one_letter_code
_entity_poly.pdbx_strand_id
1 'polypeptide(L)'
;MDDNDYRVTFRIEVDETIVLELAVWLRRANQLGRVHLRDLGDPKMAQGRPPFPRIEDISSTGMCLSFKSSQLVEVEKFAGVAVLVYFKLVDPTDMMGDPLSFMAGFEVKHAQHHGDRTFLGLKLRWDGVPDQNDKALYFADAAKYGIADLTKWCDEMNRKVCGMEHMPPQGLRLDRLLREVEAARKPLGQACPTR
;
A
#
# COMPACT_ATOMS: atom_id res chain seq x y z
N MET A 1 21.35 0.50 -17.26
CA MET A 1 21.26 1.74 -16.44
C MET A 1 20.44 1.37 -15.22
N ASP A 2 20.99 1.67 -14.05
CA ASP A 2 20.69 1.06 -12.76
C ASP A 2 19.21 1.14 -12.34
N ASP A 3 18.63 -0.02 -12.06
CA ASP A 3 17.27 -0.17 -11.51
C ASP A 3 17.36 -0.78 -10.09
N ASN A 4 18.32 -0.30 -9.30
CA ASN A 4 18.56 -0.76 -7.93
C ASN A 4 17.83 0.15 -6.91
N ASP A 5 16.54 0.39 -7.13
CA ASP A 5 15.66 1.07 -6.16
C ASP A 5 14.86 0.04 -5.33
N TYR A 6 15.55 -1.03 -4.89
CA TYR A 6 15.04 -1.96 -3.88
C TYR A 6 15.19 -1.32 -2.49
N ARG A 7 14.47 -0.23 -2.23
CA ARG A 7 14.02 -0.01 -0.86
C ARG A 7 13.03 -1.12 -0.58
N VAL A 8 13.45 -2.13 0.19
CA VAL A 8 12.57 -3.15 0.74
C VAL A 8 11.53 -2.43 1.58
N THR A 9 10.40 -2.09 0.96
CA THR A 9 9.28 -1.50 1.68
C THR A 9 8.70 -2.56 2.58
N PHE A 10 8.65 -2.26 3.88
CA PHE A 10 8.01 -3.08 4.88
C PHE A 10 6.59 -3.45 4.41
N ARG A 11 6.23 -4.72 4.58
CA ARG A 11 4.90 -5.25 4.24
C ARG A 11 4.23 -5.69 5.53
N ILE A 12 2.99 -5.28 5.71
CA ILE A 12 2.16 -5.65 6.84
C ILE A 12 1.34 -6.85 6.40
N GLU A 13 1.46 -7.96 7.12
CA GLU A 13 0.54 -9.08 6.97
C GLU A 13 -0.85 -8.65 7.43
N VAL A 14 -1.86 -8.99 6.63
CA VAL A 14 -3.23 -8.53 6.84
C VAL A 14 -4.12 -9.73 7.10
N ASP A 15 -4.81 -9.70 8.23
CA ASP A 15 -5.83 -10.69 8.58
C ASP A 15 -7.26 -10.15 8.37
N GLU A 16 -8.24 -11.00 8.61
CA GLU A 16 -9.67 -10.69 8.41
C GLU A 16 -10.20 -9.60 9.36
N THR A 17 -9.48 -9.27 10.44
CA THR A 17 -9.88 -8.22 11.40
C THR A 17 -9.41 -6.83 10.96
N ILE A 18 -8.39 -6.76 10.11
CA ILE A 18 -7.82 -5.51 9.62
C ILE A 18 -8.64 -4.95 8.44
N VAL A 19 -9.14 -5.81 7.55
CA VAL A 19 -9.90 -5.42 6.35
C VAL A 19 -11.40 -5.49 6.62
N LEU A 20 -12.00 -4.32 6.74
CA LEU A 20 -13.43 -4.17 7.02
C LEU A 20 -14.29 -4.36 5.76
N GLU A 21 -13.82 -3.84 4.63
CA GLU A 21 -14.51 -3.97 3.34
C GLU A 21 -13.48 -4.15 2.21
N LEU A 22 -13.81 -4.96 1.21
CA LEU A 22 -12.98 -5.21 0.03
C LEU A 22 -13.83 -5.44 -1.22
N ALA A 23 -13.52 -4.72 -2.29
CA ALA A 23 -14.11 -4.91 -3.61
C ALA A 23 -13.07 -4.65 -4.71
N VAL A 24 -13.14 -5.43 -5.80
CA VAL A 24 -12.15 -5.43 -6.87
C VAL A 24 -12.82 -5.36 -8.24
N TRP A 25 -12.35 -4.44 -9.09
CA TRP A 25 -12.72 -4.33 -10.50
C TRP A 25 -11.51 -4.57 -11.40
N LEU A 26 -11.77 -5.12 -12.58
CA LEU A 26 -10.76 -5.33 -13.61
C LEU A 26 -11.02 -4.39 -14.78
N ARG A 27 -10.02 -3.59 -15.14
CA ARG A 27 -10.12 -2.52 -16.14
C ARG A 27 -8.90 -2.55 -17.05
N ARG A 28 -8.99 -1.91 -18.22
CA ARG A 28 -7.79 -1.66 -19.03
C ARG A 28 -7.05 -0.46 -18.45
N ALA A 29 -5.72 -0.58 -18.30
CA ALA A 29 -4.91 0.48 -17.70
C ALA A 29 -5.03 1.82 -18.45
N ASN A 30 -5.15 1.79 -19.78
CA ASN A 30 -5.32 2.98 -20.62
C ASN A 30 -6.69 3.68 -20.47
N GLN A 31 -7.61 3.13 -19.67
CA GLN A 31 -8.93 3.70 -19.39
C GLN A 31 -9.04 4.32 -17.98
N LEU A 32 -7.95 4.35 -17.21
CA LEU A 32 -7.92 4.87 -15.84
C LEU A 32 -7.63 6.38 -15.75
N GLY A 33 -8.38 7.20 -16.50
CA GLY A 33 -8.33 8.65 -16.35
C GLY A 33 -9.37 9.13 -15.34
N ARG A 34 -10.61 9.23 -15.81
CA ARG A 34 -11.79 9.59 -15.03
C ARG A 34 -12.84 8.50 -15.22
N VAL A 35 -13.42 8.04 -14.13
CA VAL A 35 -14.49 7.05 -14.17
C VAL A 35 -15.70 7.54 -13.40
N HIS A 36 -16.83 7.67 -14.09
CA HIS A 36 -18.11 7.89 -13.44
C HIS A 36 -18.59 6.61 -12.72
N LEU A 37 -19.21 6.74 -11.54
CA LEU A 37 -19.64 5.59 -10.72
C LEU A 37 -20.61 4.66 -11.47
N ARG A 38 -21.50 5.23 -12.30
CA ARG A 38 -22.38 4.45 -13.18
C ARG A 38 -21.63 3.54 -14.17
N ASP A 39 -20.42 3.94 -14.57
CA ASP A 39 -19.58 3.23 -15.53
C ASP A 39 -18.55 2.32 -14.84
N LEU A 40 -18.44 2.40 -13.50
CA LEU A 40 -17.63 1.48 -12.70
C LEU A 40 -18.25 0.08 -12.72
N GLY A 41 -19.59 0.01 -12.67
CA GLY A 41 -20.34 -1.25 -12.65
C GLY A 41 -20.08 -2.08 -11.40
N ASP A 42 -20.54 -3.33 -11.40
CA ASP A 42 -20.36 -4.25 -10.28
C ASP A 42 -18.92 -4.75 -10.16
N PRO A 43 -18.41 -4.93 -8.91
CA PRO A 43 -17.09 -5.51 -8.70
C PRO A 43 -17.05 -6.94 -9.21
N LYS A 44 -15.90 -7.33 -9.76
CA LYS A 44 -15.63 -8.72 -10.18
C LYS A 44 -15.38 -9.63 -8.98
N MET A 45 -14.88 -9.08 -7.89
CA MET A 45 -14.66 -9.80 -6.64
C MET A 45 -15.04 -8.89 -5.47
N ALA A 46 -15.71 -9.42 -4.45
CA ALA A 46 -16.09 -8.68 -3.26
C ALA A 46 -15.97 -9.56 -2.01
N GLN A 47 -15.67 -8.95 -0.88
CA GLN A 47 -15.56 -9.64 0.41
C GLN A 47 -16.82 -10.45 0.72
N GLY A 48 -16.63 -11.65 1.28
CA GLY A 48 -17.72 -12.56 1.61
C GLY A 48 -18.44 -13.21 0.41
N ARG A 49 -18.04 -12.91 -0.83
CA ARG A 49 -18.62 -13.50 -2.05
C ARG A 49 -17.57 -14.26 -2.85
N PRO A 50 -17.89 -15.39 -3.50
CA PRO A 50 -16.99 -16.03 -4.47
C PRO A 50 -16.47 -15.00 -5.50
N PRO A 51 -15.17 -15.01 -5.86
CA PRO A 51 -14.14 -15.99 -5.52
C PRO A 51 -13.44 -15.77 -4.16
N PHE A 52 -14.04 -15.03 -3.23
CA PHE A 52 -13.54 -14.76 -1.88
C PHE A 52 -12.16 -14.09 -1.88
N PRO A 53 -12.08 -12.85 -2.42
CA PRO A 53 -10.85 -12.09 -2.42
C PRO A 53 -10.38 -11.80 -0.99
N ARG A 54 -9.06 -11.75 -0.80
CA ARG A 54 -8.36 -11.41 0.45
C ARG A 54 -7.13 -10.59 0.14
N ILE A 55 -6.86 -9.59 0.98
CA ILE A 55 -5.56 -8.94 0.98
C ILE A 55 -4.69 -9.72 1.95
N GLU A 56 -3.59 -10.31 1.46
CA GLU A 56 -2.66 -11.09 2.28
C GLU A 56 -1.63 -10.19 2.97
N ASP A 57 -1.19 -9.16 2.26
CA ASP A 57 -0.27 -8.15 2.80
C ASP A 57 -0.40 -6.80 2.07
N ILE A 58 0.00 -5.73 2.73
CA ILE A 58 -0.03 -4.35 2.22
C ILE A 58 1.31 -3.64 2.50
N SER A 59 1.77 -2.86 1.53
CA SER A 59 2.81 -1.83 1.72
C SER A 59 2.37 -0.50 1.11
N SER A 60 3.16 0.55 1.32
CA SER A 60 2.96 1.86 0.68
C SER A 60 3.09 1.83 -0.85
N THR A 61 3.64 0.75 -1.42
CA THR A 61 3.97 0.62 -2.85
C THR A 61 3.17 -0.48 -3.55
N GLY A 62 2.36 -1.24 -2.84
CA GLY A 62 1.65 -2.39 -3.42
C GLY A 62 0.98 -3.26 -2.38
N MET A 63 0.41 -4.36 -2.83
CA MET A 63 -0.24 -5.35 -1.97
C MET A 63 -0.18 -6.74 -2.60
N CYS A 64 -0.43 -7.76 -1.80
CA CYS A 64 -0.71 -9.10 -2.29
C CYS A 64 -2.21 -9.36 -2.17
N LEU A 65 -2.87 -9.65 -3.30
CA LEU A 65 -4.28 -9.99 -3.35
C LEU A 65 -4.42 -11.46 -3.70
N SER A 66 -5.16 -12.24 -2.92
CA SER A 66 -5.48 -13.62 -3.24
C SER A 66 -6.97 -13.85 -3.40
N PHE A 67 -7.36 -14.87 -4.15
CA PHE A 67 -8.76 -15.32 -4.26
C PHE A 67 -8.81 -16.82 -4.56
N LYS A 68 -9.90 -17.49 -4.18
CA LYS A 68 -10.12 -18.89 -4.53
C LYS A 68 -10.19 -19.05 -6.04
N SER A 69 -9.41 -19.98 -6.56
CA SER A 69 -9.32 -20.25 -7.99
C SER A 69 -10.58 -20.97 -8.46
N SER A 70 -11.58 -20.21 -8.90
CA SER A 70 -12.71 -20.76 -9.62
C SER A 70 -12.34 -20.94 -11.09
N GLN A 71 -11.54 -21.96 -11.42
CA GLN A 71 -11.21 -22.50 -12.77
C GLN A 71 -10.98 -21.55 -13.99
N LEU A 72 -10.98 -20.22 -13.91
CA LEU A 72 -11.26 -19.39 -15.11
C LEU A 72 -10.45 -18.10 -15.30
N VAL A 73 -9.45 -17.76 -14.48
CA VAL A 73 -8.61 -16.59 -14.78
C VAL A 73 -7.15 -16.99 -14.92
N GLU A 74 -6.77 -17.27 -16.17
CA GLU A 74 -5.38 -17.45 -16.57
C GLU A 74 -4.58 -16.18 -16.25
N VAL A 75 -3.45 -16.38 -15.57
CA VAL A 75 -2.54 -15.32 -15.10
C VAL A 75 -2.10 -14.38 -16.24
N GLU A 76 -1.90 -14.93 -17.43
CA GLU A 76 -1.48 -14.19 -18.63
C GLU A 76 -2.50 -13.15 -19.08
N LYS A 77 -3.78 -13.31 -18.71
CA LYS A 77 -4.86 -12.37 -19.05
C LYS A 77 -4.80 -11.06 -18.24
N PHE A 78 -3.96 -10.98 -17.23
CA PHE A 78 -3.78 -9.76 -16.44
C PHE A 78 -2.78 -8.78 -17.04
N ALA A 79 -2.05 -9.15 -18.10
CA ALA A 79 -1.18 -8.22 -18.80
C ALA A 79 -1.98 -7.03 -19.37
N GLY A 80 -1.57 -5.80 -19.02
CA GLY A 80 -2.28 -4.57 -19.43
C GLY A 80 -3.63 -4.33 -18.71
N VAL A 81 -4.00 -5.20 -17.76
CA VAL A 81 -5.14 -5.01 -16.88
C VAL A 81 -4.70 -4.22 -15.67
N ALA A 82 -5.47 -3.17 -15.36
CA ALA A 82 -5.39 -2.51 -14.08
C ALA A 82 -6.44 -3.10 -13.13
N VAL A 83 -5.98 -3.44 -11.93
CA VAL A 83 -6.79 -3.95 -10.84
C VAL A 83 -7.17 -2.76 -9.97
N LEU A 84 -8.43 -2.36 -10.00
CA LEU A 84 -8.94 -1.34 -9.10
C LEU A 84 -9.43 -2.03 -7.83
N VAL A 85 -8.93 -1.59 -6.68
CA VAL A 85 -9.26 -2.16 -5.38
C VAL A 85 -9.83 -1.05 -4.52
N TYR A 86 -11.07 -1.23 -4.09
CA TYR A 86 -11.61 -0.52 -2.93
C TYR A 86 -11.34 -1.38 -1.70
N PHE A 87 -10.75 -0.78 -0.68
CA PHE A 87 -10.54 -1.45 0.59
C PHE A 87 -10.66 -0.47 1.75
N LYS A 88 -11.21 -0.96 2.85
CA LYS A 88 -11.43 -0.20 4.06
C LYS A 88 -10.71 -0.88 5.21
N LEU A 89 -9.86 -0.14 5.88
CA LEU A 89 -8.95 -0.63 6.91
C LEU A 89 -9.35 -0.06 8.27
N VAL A 90 -9.13 -0.85 9.32
CA VAL A 90 -9.14 -0.33 10.69
C VAL A 90 -8.07 0.74 10.87
N ASP A 91 -8.35 1.76 11.67
CA ASP A 91 -7.33 2.71 12.11
C ASP A 91 -6.50 2.04 13.24
N PRO A 92 -5.16 1.89 13.06
CA PRO A 92 -4.31 1.27 14.06
C PRO A 92 -4.21 2.06 15.37
N THR A 93 -4.45 3.37 15.31
CA THR A 93 -4.29 4.33 16.42
C THR A 93 -5.58 4.56 17.19
N ASP A 94 -6.74 4.41 16.54
CA ASP A 94 -8.04 4.56 17.16
C ASP A 94 -9.04 3.52 16.62
N MET A 95 -9.17 2.40 17.34
CA MET A 95 -10.12 1.34 16.99
C MET A 95 -11.60 1.76 17.09
N MET A 96 -11.89 2.89 17.73
CA MET A 96 -13.23 3.48 17.80
C MET A 96 -13.39 4.66 16.82
N GLY A 97 -12.33 5.02 16.12
CA GLY A 97 -12.28 6.11 15.16
C GLY A 97 -12.81 5.73 13.79
N ASP A 98 -12.76 6.69 12.87
CA ASP A 98 -13.23 6.49 11.50
C ASP A 98 -12.25 5.61 10.70
N PRO A 99 -12.73 4.52 10.09
CA PRO A 99 -11.88 3.64 9.29
C PRO A 99 -11.38 4.32 8.01
N LEU A 100 -10.16 3.98 7.60
CA LEU A 100 -9.56 4.54 6.39
C LEU A 100 -10.06 3.79 5.16
N SER A 101 -10.63 4.54 4.21
CA SER A 101 -11.18 3.99 2.97
C SER A 101 -10.34 4.43 1.79
N PHE A 102 -9.94 3.47 0.96
CA PHE A 102 -9.10 3.70 -0.20
C PHE A 102 -9.78 3.18 -1.46
N MET A 103 -9.60 3.90 -2.55
CA MET A 103 -9.85 3.40 -3.89
C MET A 103 -8.54 3.55 -4.66
N ALA A 104 -7.87 2.45 -4.98
CA ALA A 104 -6.55 2.50 -5.60
C ALA A 104 -6.46 1.58 -6.82
N GLY A 105 -5.66 2.00 -7.79
CA GLY A 105 -5.38 1.23 -9.00
C GLY A 105 -4.00 0.61 -8.96
N PHE A 106 -3.94 -0.67 -9.33
CA PHE A 106 -2.73 -1.46 -9.29
C PHE A 106 -2.44 -2.11 -10.64
N GLU A 107 -1.15 -2.30 -10.90
CA GLU A 107 -0.66 -3.13 -11.99
C GLU A 107 -0.27 -4.50 -11.43
N VAL A 108 -0.67 -5.57 -12.13
CA VAL A 108 -0.24 -6.93 -11.78
C VAL A 108 1.20 -7.13 -12.20
N LYS A 109 2.09 -7.46 -11.27
CA LYS A 109 3.51 -7.72 -11.54
C LYS A 109 3.84 -9.18 -11.67
N HIS A 110 3.19 -10.01 -10.88
CA HIS A 110 3.29 -11.46 -10.99
C HIS A 110 2.00 -12.06 -10.47
N ALA A 111 1.72 -13.28 -10.89
CA ALA A 111 0.70 -14.09 -10.27
C ALA A 111 1.16 -15.52 -10.15
N GLN A 112 0.75 -16.14 -9.06
CA GLN A 112 1.15 -17.49 -8.70
C GLN A 112 -0.09 -18.26 -8.24
N HIS A 113 -0.16 -19.51 -8.65
CA HIS A 113 -1.19 -20.42 -8.17
C HIS A 113 -0.60 -21.31 -7.08
N HIS A 114 -1.25 -21.34 -5.92
CA HIS A 114 -0.82 -22.16 -4.80
C HIS A 114 -2.04 -22.73 -4.07
N GLY A 115 -2.11 -24.06 -3.99
CA GLY A 115 -3.27 -24.76 -3.43
C GLY A 115 -4.55 -24.44 -4.21
N ASP A 116 -5.61 -24.03 -3.51
CA ASP A 116 -6.89 -23.63 -4.10
C ASP A 116 -6.99 -22.13 -4.40
N ARG A 117 -5.89 -21.36 -4.27
CA ARG A 117 -5.89 -19.90 -4.43
C ARG A 117 -4.94 -19.41 -5.51
N THR A 118 -5.32 -18.29 -6.11
CA THR A 118 -4.47 -17.50 -6.98
C THR A 118 -4.03 -16.27 -6.23
N PHE A 119 -2.73 -16.00 -6.22
CA PHE A 119 -2.08 -14.86 -5.57
C PHE A 119 -1.60 -13.89 -6.64
N LEU A 120 -1.94 -12.62 -6.50
CA LEU A 120 -1.51 -11.53 -7.37
C LEU A 120 -0.60 -10.59 -6.58
N GLY A 121 0.64 -10.45 -7.05
CA GLY A 121 1.52 -9.38 -6.61
C GLY A 121 1.18 -8.09 -7.34
N LEU A 122 0.65 -7.12 -6.60
CA LEU A 122 0.14 -5.86 -7.13
C LEU A 122 1.08 -4.70 -6.81
N LYS A 123 1.43 -3.89 -7.81
CA LYS A 123 2.19 -2.64 -7.64
C LYS A 123 1.24 -1.44 -7.75
N LEU A 124 1.28 -0.56 -6.76
CA LEU A 124 0.49 0.68 -6.75
C LEU A 124 0.88 1.56 -7.94
N ARG A 125 -0.13 2.06 -8.65
CA ARG A 125 0.05 2.94 -9.80
C ARG A 125 -0.87 4.15 -9.75
N TRP A 126 -2.09 4.00 -9.21
CA TRP A 126 -3.07 5.07 -9.21
C TRP A 126 -3.75 5.26 -7.86
N ASP A 127 -3.99 6.50 -7.50
CA ASP A 127 -4.83 6.91 -6.38
C ASP A 127 -6.19 7.41 -6.88
N GLY A 128 -7.26 6.85 -6.36
CA GLY A 128 -8.64 7.15 -6.72
C GLY A 128 -9.18 8.29 -5.86
N VAL A 129 -9.23 9.49 -6.43
CA VAL A 129 -9.70 10.71 -5.78
C VAL A 129 -11.14 11.01 -6.21
N PRO A 130 -12.07 11.26 -5.29
CA PRO A 130 -13.45 11.63 -5.64
C PRO A 130 -13.49 12.96 -6.39
N ASP A 131 -14.30 13.03 -7.43
CA ASP A 131 -14.68 14.29 -8.07
C ASP A 131 -15.63 15.06 -7.14
N GLN A 132 -15.30 16.29 -6.80
CA GLN A 132 -16.13 17.11 -5.92
C GLN A 132 -17.42 17.61 -6.61
N ASN A 133 -17.44 17.63 -7.93
CA ASN A 133 -18.52 18.22 -8.72
C ASN A 133 -19.40 17.18 -9.42
N ASP A 134 -19.02 15.91 -9.40
CA ASP A 134 -19.75 14.83 -10.09
C ASP A 134 -19.58 13.49 -9.36
N LYS A 135 -20.45 12.53 -9.64
CA LYS A 135 -20.35 11.16 -9.11
C LYS A 135 -19.31 10.36 -9.90
N ALA A 136 -18.05 10.79 -9.79
CA ALA A 136 -16.92 10.20 -10.49
C ALA A 136 -15.68 10.09 -9.61
N LEU A 137 -14.72 9.29 -10.06
CA LEU A 137 -13.39 9.13 -9.50
C LEU A 137 -12.35 9.53 -10.55
N TYR A 138 -11.33 10.27 -10.15
CA TYR A 138 -10.12 10.49 -10.92
C TYR A 138 -9.03 9.57 -10.40
N PHE A 139 -8.27 8.98 -11.32
CA PHE A 139 -7.14 8.12 -10.97
C PHE A 139 -5.84 8.87 -11.24
N ALA A 140 -5.30 9.51 -10.19
CA ALA A 140 -4.04 10.23 -10.25
C ALA A 140 -2.86 9.25 -10.22
N ASP A 141 -1.76 9.55 -10.93
CA ASP A 141 -0.56 8.70 -10.89
C ASP A 141 0.10 8.78 -9.51
N ALA A 142 0.09 7.64 -8.81
CA ALA A 142 0.64 7.47 -7.47
C ALA A 142 1.96 6.67 -7.48
N ALA A 143 2.49 6.31 -8.65
CA ALA A 143 3.66 5.43 -8.74
C ALA A 143 4.93 5.99 -8.10
N LYS A 144 5.08 7.32 -8.06
CA LYS A 144 6.25 8.00 -7.51
C LYS A 144 6.08 8.43 -6.05
N TYR A 145 4.89 8.85 -5.67
CA TYR A 145 4.64 9.48 -4.37
C TYR A 145 3.85 8.59 -3.40
N GLY A 146 3.29 7.48 -3.89
CA GLY A 146 2.38 6.64 -3.13
C GLY A 146 1.08 7.36 -2.76
N ILE A 147 0.31 6.72 -1.88
CA ILE A 147 -0.85 7.33 -1.24
C ILE A 147 -0.41 7.72 0.18
N ALA A 148 -0.51 9.00 0.51
CA ALA A 148 0.02 9.54 1.78
C ALA A 148 -0.63 8.85 2.99
N ASP A 149 -1.95 8.73 2.99
CA ASP A 149 -2.70 8.10 4.08
C ASP A 149 -2.40 6.60 4.19
N LEU A 150 -2.19 5.91 3.06
CA LEU A 150 -1.79 4.50 3.08
C LEU A 150 -0.38 4.34 3.65
N THR A 151 0.54 5.24 3.29
CA THR A 151 1.91 5.23 3.81
C THR A 151 1.92 5.47 5.31
N LYS A 152 1.14 6.46 5.78
CA LYS A 152 0.96 6.75 7.20
C LYS A 152 0.37 5.56 7.93
N TRP A 153 -0.69 4.95 7.40
CA TRP A 153 -1.29 3.75 7.96
C TRP A 153 -0.28 2.61 8.08
N CYS A 154 0.54 2.41 7.06
CA CYS A 154 1.58 1.39 7.09
C CYS A 154 2.62 1.65 8.19
N ASP A 155 3.06 2.91 8.34
CA ASP A 155 4.00 3.30 9.40
C ASP A 155 3.42 3.09 10.80
N GLU A 156 2.14 3.39 11.00
CA GLU A 156 1.44 3.22 12.28
C GLU A 156 1.23 1.74 12.63
N MET A 157 0.81 0.93 11.65
CA MET A 157 0.75 -0.52 11.82
C MET A 157 2.11 -1.12 12.16
N ASN A 158 3.18 -0.69 11.48
CA ASN A 158 4.53 -1.15 11.77
C ASN A 158 4.95 -0.79 13.21
N ARG A 159 4.68 0.44 13.67
CA ARG A 159 4.94 0.85 15.06
C ARG A 159 4.19 -0.01 16.06
N LYS A 160 2.91 -0.33 15.77
CA LYS A 160 2.08 -1.18 16.62
C LYS A 160 2.64 -2.60 16.71
N VAL A 161 2.99 -3.20 15.57
CA VAL A 161 3.57 -4.56 15.51
C VAL A 161 4.92 -4.63 16.23
N CYS A 162 5.75 -3.59 16.13
CA CYS A 162 7.02 -3.51 16.84
C CYS A 162 6.88 -3.14 18.33
N GLY A 163 5.67 -2.99 18.89
CA GLY A 163 5.45 -2.63 20.28
C GLY A 163 5.96 -1.21 20.64
N MET A 164 6.11 -0.34 19.65
CA MET A 164 6.66 1.01 19.80
C MET A 164 5.57 2.03 20.17
N GLU A 165 4.72 1.72 21.16
CA GLU A 165 3.62 2.59 21.60
C GLU A 165 4.07 3.96 22.12
N HIS A 166 5.38 4.17 22.34
CA HIS A 166 5.93 5.39 22.94
C HIS A 166 7.05 6.02 22.11
N MET A 167 6.86 6.19 20.79
CA MET A 167 7.75 7.09 20.06
C MET A 167 7.23 8.54 20.22
N PRO A 168 7.98 9.45 20.88
CA PRO A 168 7.61 10.86 20.94
C PRO A 168 7.50 11.43 19.50
N PRO A 169 6.67 12.47 19.30
CA PRO A 169 6.27 12.93 17.98
C PRO A 169 7.48 13.17 17.06
N GLN A 170 7.33 12.79 15.79
CA GLN A 170 8.34 13.02 14.77
C GLN A 170 8.54 14.53 14.57
N GLY A 171 9.63 15.01 15.13
CA GLY A 171 10.18 16.33 14.93
C GLY A 171 11.69 16.24 15.10
N LEU A 172 12.41 17.17 14.47
CA LEU A 172 13.84 17.26 14.59
C LEU A 172 14.18 17.57 16.05
N ARG A 173 14.67 16.58 16.80
CA ARG A 173 15.03 16.76 18.21
C ARG A 173 16.24 17.66 18.26
N LEU A 174 15.99 18.95 18.49
CA LEU A 174 16.99 20.00 18.50
C LEU A 174 18.18 19.62 19.38
N ASP A 175 17.95 19.00 20.53
CA ASP A 175 19.02 18.55 21.43
C ASP A 175 19.93 17.48 20.81
N ARG A 176 19.36 16.59 19.98
CA ARG A 176 20.13 15.56 19.27
C ARG A 176 20.88 16.18 18.09
N LEU A 177 20.24 17.07 17.33
CA LEU A 177 20.89 17.81 16.25
C LEU A 177 22.06 18.65 16.79
N LEU A 178 21.86 19.37 17.90
CA LEU A 178 22.88 20.21 18.51
C LEU A 178 24.07 19.37 19.02
N ARG A 179 23.82 18.18 19.59
CA ARG A 179 24.89 17.23 19.95
C ARG A 179 25.66 16.72 18.75
N GLU A 180 24.97 16.41 17.65
CA GLU A 180 25.62 15.94 16.42
C GLU A 180 26.45 17.07 15.77
N VAL A 181 25.99 18.31 15.82
CA VAL A 181 26.74 19.51 15.38
C VAL A 181 27.96 19.77 16.27
N GLU A 182 27.84 19.61 17.60
CA GLU A 182 28.98 19.71 18.52
C GLU A 182 30.00 18.59 18.31
N ALA A 183 29.54 17.37 18.05
CA ALA A 183 30.40 16.24 17.75
C ALA A 183 31.15 16.44 16.42
N ALA A 184 30.48 16.98 15.41
CA ALA A 184 31.08 17.32 14.11
C ALA A 184 32.03 18.53 14.16
N ARG A 185 31.96 19.35 15.21
CA ARG A 185 32.88 20.47 15.45
C ARG A 185 34.19 20.06 16.11
N LYS A 186 34.31 18.84 16.63
CA LYS A 186 35.61 18.35 17.16
C LYS A 186 36.54 18.03 15.98
N PRO A 187 37.70 18.69 15.86
CA PRO A 187 38.61 18.44 14.75
C PRO A 187 39.20 17.03 14.84
N LEU A 188 39.21 16.35 13.70
CA LEU A 188 40.04 15.17 13.44
C LEU A 188 41.50 15.58 13.56
N GLY A 189 42.18 15.13 14.62
CA GLY A 189 43.63 15.13 14.68
C GLY A 189 44.21 15.19 16.09
N GLN A 190 44.64 14.04 16.61
CA GLN A 190 46.08 13.76 16.71
C GLN A 190 46.33 12.28 17.04
N ALA A 191 47.32 11.72 16.36
CA ALA A 191 47.70 10.32 16.34
C ALA A 191 48.63 9.91 17.52
N CYS A 192 48.59 8.61 17.84
CA CYS A 192 49.63 7.64 18.31
C CYS A 192 50.98 8.15 18.90
N PRO A 193 51.60 7.43 19.87
CA PRO A 193 52.30 6.19 19.49
C PRO A 193 52.39 5.04 20.52
N THR A 194 52.79 3.91 19.92
CA THR A 194 53.30 2.62 20.41
C THR A 194 54.08 2.60 21.73
N ARG A 195 53.88 1.51 22.48
CA ARG A 195 54.94 0.71 23.12
C ARG A 195 54.62 -0.77 22.97
#